data_AF-A0A6N3FC21-F1
#
_entry.id   AF-A0A6N3FC21-F1
#
_cell.length_a   1.000
_cell.length_b   1.000
_cell.length_c   1.000
_cell.angle_alpha   90.00
_cell.angle_beta   90.00
_cell.angle_gamma   90.00
#
_symmetry.space_group_name_H-M   'P 1'
#
loop_
_entity.id
_entity.type
_entity.pdbx_description
1 polymer ?
#
loop_
_entity_poly.entity_id
_entity_poly.type
_entity_poly.pdbx_seq_one_letter_code
_entity_poly.pdbx_strand_id
1 'polypeptide(L)'
;MRREYNNVRVELLKIRGKYIPSAFYVDQKLYEIEEILSIRKGMVQCGIPGIRYFVKAHGQETELLFDNGEKSWRVIVHGSTMATGLATEKTE
;
A
#
# COMPACT_ATOMS: atom_id res chain seq x y z
N MET A 1 5.94 -12.08 5.07
CA MET A 1 6.79 -12.02 3.85
C MET A 1 6.48 -10.72 3.12
N ARG A 2 7.48 -9.92 2.76
CA ARG A 2 7.29 -8.62 2.09
C ARG A 2 7.46 -8.80 0.58
N ARG A 3 6.50 -8.33 -0.23
CA ARG A 3 6.58 -8.35 -1.70
C ARG A 3 6.55 -6.92 -2.24
N GLU A 4 7.48 -6.61 -3.14
CA GLU A 4 7.62 -5.29 -3.75
C GLU A 4 7.34 -5.37 -5.26
N TYR A 5 6.55 -4.41 -5.75
CA TYR A 5 6.15 -4.28 -7.14
C TYR A 5 6.48 -2.85 -7.62
N ASN A 6 7.09 -2.74 -8.79
CA ASN A 6 7.52 -1.47 -9.38
C ASN A 6 6.63 -1.10 -10.58
N ASN A 7 6.58 0.19 -10.91
CA ASN A 7 5.79 0.73 -12.02
C ASN A 7 4.31 0.32 -11.96
N VAL A 8 3.77 0.34 -10.75
CA VAL A 8 2.40 -0.10 -10.48
C VAL A 8 1.41 0.95 -10.97
N ARG A 9 0.35 0.51 -11.65
CA ARG A 9 -0.78 1.39 -11.93
C ARG A 9 -1.55 1.64 -10.63
N VAL A 10 -1.71 2.90 -10.27
CA VAL A 10 -2.51 3.35 -9.13
C VAL A 10 -3.65 4.23 -9.63
N GLU A 11 -4.87 3.94 -9.21
CA GLU A 11 -6.04 4.77 -9.47
C GLU A 11 -6.12 5.89 -8.44
N LEU A 12 -6.37 7.10 -8.93
CA LEU A 12 -6.36 8.32 -8.13
C LEU A 12 -7.73 9.00 -8.22
N LEU A 13 -8.31 9.30 -7.07
CA LEU A 13 -9.48 10.15 -6.96
C LEU A 13 -9.06 11.60 -6.75
N LYS A 14 -9.70 12.52 -7.46
CA LYS A 14 -9.49 13.95 -7.27
C LYS A 14 -10.50 14.50 -6.27
N ILE A 15 -10.05 14.80 -5.06
CA ILE A 15 -10.87 15.36 -3.98
C ILE A 15 -10.34 16.74 -3.62
N ARG A 16 -11.18 17.78 -3.73
CA ARG A 16 -10.83 19.18 -3.41
C ARG A 16 -9.50 19.62 -4.06
N GLY A 17 -9.27 19.21 -5.31
CA GLY A 17 -8.06 19.54 -6.07
C GLY A 17 -6.84 18.69 -5.75
N LYS A 18 -6.90 17.75 -4.80
CA LYS A 18 -5.81 16.82 -4.46
C LYS A 18 -6.11 15.43 -5.02
N TYR A 19 -5.08 14.75 -5.50
CA TYR A 19 -5.18 13.35 -5.92
C TYR A 19 -4.90 12.42 -4.73
N ILE A 20 -5.79 11.48 -4.51
CA ILE A 20 -5.72 10.51 -3.41
C ILE A 20 -5.85 9.10 -4.00
N PRO A 21 -4.94 8.17 -3.68
CA PRO A 21 -5.06 6.77 -4.11
C PRO A 21 -6.38 6.14 -3.66
N SER A 22 -7.05 5.44 -4.57
CA SER A 22 -8.27 4.66 -4.29
C SER A 22 -8.12 3.18 -4.56
N ALA A 23 -7.26 2.80 -5.51
CA ALA A 23 -6.98 1.41 -5.82
C ALA A 23 -5.63 1.27 -6.52
N PHE A 24 -5.09 0.05 -6.60
CA PHE A 24 -3.86 -0.23 -7.33
C PHE A 24 -3.88 -1.62 -7.97
N TYR A 25 -3.05 -1.82 -9.00
CA TYR A 25 -2.98 -3.07 -9.74
C TYR A 25 -1.65 -3.78 -9.52
N VAL A 26 -1.71 -5.01 -9.03
CA VAL A 26 -0.55 -5.89 -8.88
C VAL A 26 -0.87 -7.21 -9.56
N ASP A 27 0.03 -7.71 -10.41
CA ASP A 27 -0.15 -8.96 -11.16
C ASP A 27 -1.51 -9.04 -11.88
N GLN A 28 -1.93 -7.91 -12.49
CA GLN A 28 -3.22 -7.73 -13.18
C GLN A 28 -4.47 -7.84 -12.28
N LYS A 29 -4.30 -7.96 -10.97
CA LYS A 29 -5.40 -7.92 -9.99
C LYS A 29 -5.57 -6.52 -9.43
N LEU A 30 -6.82 -6.08 -9.34
CA LEU A 30 -7.20 -4.84 -8.68
C LEU A 30 -7.26 -5.05 -7.16
N TYR A 31 -6.70 -4.11 -6.42
CA TYR A 31 -6.77 -4.01 -4.97
C TYR A 31 -7.38 -2.66 -4.61
N GLU A 32 -8.60 -2.68 -4.08
CA GLU A 32 -9.27 -1.49 -3.58
C GLU A 32 -8.68 -1.10 -2.21
N ILE A 33 -8.48 0.20 -2.01
CA ILE A 33 -8.00 0.73 -0.74
C ILE A 33 -9.20 0.90 0.19
N GLU A 34 -9.22 0.10 1.26
CA GLU A 34 -10.24 0.16 2.30
C GLU A 34 -10.04 1.40 3.17
N GLU A 35 -8.79 1.68 3.52
CA GLU A 35 -8.43 2.73 4.47
C GLU A 35 -7.04 3.30 4.19
N ILE A 36 -6.88 4.62 4.35
CA ILE A 36 -5.57 5.28 4.39
C ILE A 36 -5.18 5.45 5.86
N LEU A 37 -4.22 4.64 6.32
CA LEU A 37 -3.75 4.61 7.70
C LEU A 37 -2.87 5.82 8.04
N SER A 38 -1.96 6.18 7.13
CA SER A 38 -1.14 7.39 7.28
C SER A 38 -0.52 7.83 5.95
N ILE A 39 -0.13 9.10 5.88
CA ILE A 39 0.58 9.69 4.74
C ILE A 39 1.87 10.31 5.26
N ARG A 40 3.00 9.93 4.68
CA ARG A 40 4.32 10.44 5.06
C ARG A 40 5.03 11.01 3.85
N LYS A 41 5.89 12.01 4.07
CA LYS A 41 6.88 12.41 3.07
C LYS A 41 7.84 11.24 2.89
N GLY A 42 7.86 10.66 1.69
CA GLY A 42 8.77 9.57 1.34
C GLY A 42 10.08 10.14 0.81
N MET A 43 11.21 9.57 1.21
CA MET A 43 12.44 9.64 0.41
C MET A 43 12.49 8.35 -0.40
N VAL A 44 12.42 8.47 -1.72
CA VAL A 44 12.21 7.35 -2.64
C VAL A 44 13.56 6.81 -3.12
N GLN A 45 14.49 7.73 -3.36
CA GLN A 45 15.90 7.54 -3.61
C GLN A 45 16.66 8.70 -2.94
N CYS A 46 17.98 8.57 -2.74
CA CYS A 46 18.79 9.63 -2.13
C CYS A 46 18.57 10.96 -2.88
N GLY A 47 17.97 11.95 -2.20
CA GLY A 47 17.68 13.27 -2.77
C GLY A 47 16.36 13.41 -3.54
N ILE A 48 15.63 12.33 -3.84
CA ILE A 48 14.35 12.41 -4.59
C ILE A 48 13.17 12.36 -3.62
N PRO A 49 12.43 13.47 -3.46
CA PRO A 49 11.24 13.50 -2.62
C PRO A 49 10.12 12.70 -3.26
N GLY A 50 9.29 12.09 -2.43
CA GLY A 50 8.08 11.42 -2.84
C GLY A 50 7.03 11.41 -1.74
N ILE A 51 5.95 10.68 -1.97
CA ILE A 51 4.85 10.53 -1.01
C ILE A 51 4.68 9.06 -0.74
N ARG A 52 4.58 8.69 0.54
CA ARG A 52 4.33 7.33 0.97
C ARG A 52 2.99 7.26 1.68
N TYR A 53 2.09 6.46 1.13
CA TYR A 53 0.81 6.11 1.75
C TYR A 53 0.95 4.76 2.42
N PHE A 54 0.50 4.67 3.66
CA PHE A 54 0.25 3.40 4.33
C PHE A 54 -1.24 3.16 4.25
N VAL A 55 -1.64 2.07 3.62
CA VAL A 55 -3.03 1.77 3.32
C VAL A 55 -3.38 0.35 3.73
N LYS A 56 -4.66 0.11 3.94
CA LYS A 56 -5.20 -1.24 4.08
C LYS A 56 -5.93 -1.62 2.79
N ALA A 57 -5.58 -2.77 2.23
CA ALA A 57 -6.22 -3.32 1.04
C ALA A 57 -6.33 -4.84 1.17
N HIS A 58 -7.54 -5.38 1.00
CA HIS A 58 -7.86 -6.80 1.20
C HIS A 58 -7.39 -7.33 2.56
N GLY A 59 -7.63 -6.56 3.62
CA GLY A 59 -7.21 -6.91 4.97
C GLY A 59 -5.69 -6.90 5.22
N GLN A 60 -4.87 -6.45 4.27
CA GLN A 60 -3.41 -6.38 4.39
C GLN A 60 -2.91 -4.94 4.43
N GLU A 61 -1.91 -4.68 5.27
CA GLU A 61 -1.18 -3.41 5.22
C GLU A 61 -0.28 -3.37 3.98
N THR A 62 -0.36 -2.26 3.26
CA THR A 62 0.36 -2.04 2.02
C THR A 62 0.92 -0.62 2.00
N GLU A 63 2.16 -0.46 1.53
CA GLU A 63 2.73 0.86 1.27
C GLU A 63 2.63 1.18 -0.22
N LEU A 64 2.11 2.38 -0.54
CA LEU A 64 2.16 2.96 -1.88
C LEU A 64 3.17 4.10 -1.87
N LEU A 65 4.21 3.99 -2.67
CA LEU A 65 5.26 4.99 -2.77
C LEU A 65 5.22 5.65 -4.14
N PHE A 66 4.95 6.94 -4.17
CA PHE A 66 5.04 7.75 -5.38
C PHE A 66 6.42 8.39 -5.50
N ASP A 67 7.11 8.08 -6.59
CA ASP A 67 8.36 8.75 -6.98
C ASP A 67 8.04 10.03 -7.77
N ASN A 68 8.43 11.19 -7.23
CA ASN A 68 8.18 12.46 -7.91
C ASN A 68 9.14 12.73 -9.07
N GLY A 69 10.33 12.13 -9.06
CA GLY A 69 11.32 12.25 -10.12
C GLY A 69 10.92 11.44 -11.35
N GLU A 70 10.59 10.17 -11.14
CA GLU A 70 10.20 9.26 -12.22
C GLU A 70 8.71 9.30 -12.57
N LYS A 71 7.88 9.92 -11.72
CA LYS A 71 6.41 9.92 -11.82
C LYS A 71 5.82 8.50 -11.84
N SER A 72 6.43 7.59 -11.09
CA SER A 72 6.07 6.17 -11.01
C SER A 72 5.58 5.80 -9.61
N TRP A 73 4.83 4.70 -9.51
CA TRP A 73 4.40 4.14 -8.24
C TRP A 73 5.09 2.81 -7.95
N ARG A 74 5.40 2.59 -6.68
CA ARG A 74 5.84 1.31 -6.14
C ARG A 74 4.88 0.86 -5.05
N VAL A 75 4.62 -0.43 -4.99
CA VAL A 75 3.72 -1.05 -4.00
C VAL A 75 4.49 -2.08 -3.22
N ILE A 76 4.40 -2.00 -1.90
CA ILE A 76 4.98 -2.97 -0.97
C ILE A 76 3.83 -3.59 -0.19
N VAL A 77 3.52 -4.85 -0.47
CA VAL A 77 2.49 -5.60 0.25
C VAL A 77 3.16 -6.34 1.41
N HIS A 78 2.71 -6.09 2.62
CA HIS A 78 3.13 -6.82 3.81
C HIS A 78 2.25 -8.07 3.92
N GLY A 79 2.84 -9.24 3.65
CA GLY A 79 2.12 -10.50 3.82
C GLY A 79 1.62 -10.67 5.25
N SER A 80 0.46 -11.28 5.41
CA SER A 80 -0.18 -11.50 6.71
C SER A 80 0.82 -12.03 7.73
N THR A 81 1.02 -11.28 8.81
CA THR A 81 1.36 -11.88 10.09
C THR A 81 0.18 -12.78 10.40
N MET A 82 0.28 -14.07 10.08
CA MET A 82 -0.58 -15.06 10.71
C MET A 82 -0.42 -14.80 12.20
N ALA A 83 -1.46 -14.27 12.84
CA ALA A 83 -1.57 -14.37 14.28
C ALA A 83 -1.62 -15.88 14.55
N THR A 84 -0.48 -16.46 14.87
CA THR A 84 -0.38 -17.79 15.47
C THR A 84 -0.93 -17.68 16.89
N GLY A 85 -2.21 -17.34 17.02
CA GLY A 85 -3.00 -17.42 18.23
C GLY A 85 -3.72 -18.74 18.16
N LEU A 86 -3.05 -19.77 18.65
CA LEU A 86 -3.55 -21.14 18.79
C LEU A 86 -4.95 -21.10 19.41
N ALA A 87 -5.96 -21.53 18.66
CA ALA A 87 -7.25 -21.89 19.23
C ALA A 87 -7.02 -23.13 20.11
N THR A 88 -6.89 -22.94 21.41
CA THR A 88 -7.17 -24.03 22.36
C THR A 88 -8.65 -24.00 22.67
N GLU A 89 -9.40 -24.80 21.91
CA GLU A 89 -10.56 -25.50 22.47
C GLU A 89 -10.12 -26.17 23.78
N LYS A 90 -10.78 -25.85 24.88
CA LYS A 90 -10.93 -26.77 25.99
C LYS A 90 -12.42 -26.95 26.23
N THR A 91 -12.93 -27.98 25.58
CA THR A 91 -14.06 -28.78 26.04
C THR A 91 -13.51 -29.70 27.13
N GLU A 92 -13.94 -29.51 28.38
CA GLU A 92 -14.48 -30.54 29.29
C GLU A 92 -14.98 -29.88 30.58
#